data_AF-A0A8C5S860-F1
#
_entry.id   AF-A0A8C5S860-F1
#
_cell.length_a   1.000
_cell.length_b   1.000
_cell.length_c   1.000
_cell.angle_alpha   90.00
_cell.angle_beta   90.00
_cell.angle_gamma   90.00
#
_symmetry.space_group_name_H-M   'P 1'
#
loop_
_entity.id
_entity.type
_entity.pdbx_description
1 polymer ?
#
loop_
_entity_poly.entity_id
_entity_poly.type
_entity_poly.pdbx_seq_one_letter_code
_entity_poly.pdbx_strand_id
1 'polypeptide(L)'
;IGKQNVVIMGRKTWFSIPEKHRPLKNRINIVLSKELKDVPEGAHYLAKSLEEALDHLETPEMKRKVDKVWIVGGSSIYKEAMERPIHHQLFVTRIMHDFESDTFFPEIDLKKYRLLPNYTDIPVDIQEENGIQYKFEVYENII
;
A
#
# COMPACT_ATOMS: atom_id res chain seq x y z
N ILE A 1 17.74 13.00 -11.73
CA ILE A 1 16.34 12.71 -11.30
C ILE A 1 16.46 11.74 -10.13
N GLY A 2 15.95 12.10 -8.96
CA GLY A 2 16.04 11.26 -7.76
C GLY A 2 15.22 9.98 -7.88
N LYS A 3 15.46 9.03 -6.96
CA LYS A 3 14.61 7.84 -6.83
C LYS A 3 13.17 8.24 -6.47
N GLN A 4 12.21 7.42 -6.88
CA GLN A 4 10.80 7.57 -6.60
C GLN A 4 10.26 6.37 -5.83
N ASN A 5 9.26 6.60 -5.00
CA ASN A 5 8.49 5.53 -4.39
C ASN A 5 7.58 4.86 -5.41
N VAL A 6 7.35 3.56 -5.24
CA VAL A 6 6.39 2.77 -6.02
C VAL A 6 5.15 2.55 -5.18
N VAL A 7 3.98 2.67 -5.80
CA VAL A 7 2.70 2.26 -5.21
C VAL A 7 2.14 1.10 -6.03
N ILE A 8 1.87 -0.02 -5.37
CA ILE A 8 1.25 -1.21 -5.95
C ILE A 8 -0.17 -1.30 -5.41
N MET A 9 -1.14 -1.43 -6.32
CA MET A 9 -2.54 -1.52 -5.94
C MET A 9 -3.37 -2.41 -6.87
N GLY A 10 -4.48 -2.93 -6.38
CA GLY A 10 -5.41 -3.73 -7.17
C GLY A 10 -6.27 -2.91 -8.11
N ARG A 11 -6.83 -3.56 -9.14
CA ARG A 11 -7.75 -2.94 -10.12
C ARG A 11 -8.85 -2.09 -9.46
N LYS A 12 -9.54 -2.63 -8.44
CA LYS A 12 -10.64 -1.91 -7.76
C LYS A 12 -10.14 -0.65 -7.04
N THR A 13 -8.99 -0.74 -6.37
CA THR A 13 -8.34 0.41 -5.70
C THR A 13 -7.93 1.47 -6.71
N TRP A 14 -7.37 1.08 -7.87
CA TRP A 14 -7.04 2.05 -8.91
C TRP A 14 -8.26 2.84 -9.37
N PHE A 15 -9.37 2.16 -9.67
CA PHE A 15 -10.59 2.83 -10.15
C PHE A 15 -11.38 3.58 -9.07
N SER A 16 -11.12 3.33 -7.77
CA SER A 16 -11.73 4.12 -6.69
C SER A 16 -11.05 5.47 -6.46
N ILE A 17 -9.80 5.65 -6.91
CA ILE A 17 -9.10 6.94 -6.84
C ILE A 17 -9.70 7.90 -7.88
N PRO A 18 -10.12 9.13 -7.53
CA PRO A 18 -10.65 10.09 -8.50
C PRO A 18 -9.68 10.37 -9.65
N GLU A 19 -10.18 10.49 -10.88
CA GLU A 19 -9.36 10.68 -12.10
C GLU A 19 -8.33 11.81 -12.01
N LYS A 20 -8.72 12.96 -11.44
CA LYS A 20 -7.82 14.10 -11.21
C LYS A 20 -6.63 13.80 -10.31
N HIS A 21 -6.68 12.71 -9.54
CA HIS A 21 -5.62 12.24 -8.65
C HIS A 21 -4.89 11.00 -9.22
N ARG A 22 -5.25 10.54 -10.42
CA ARG A 22 -4.55 9.44 -11.13
C ARG A 22 -3.60 10.00 -12.20
N PRO A 23 -2.37 9.47 -12.32
CA PRO A 23 -1.69 8.65 -11.32
C PRO A 23 -1.44 9.43 -10.03
N LEU A 24 -1.17 8.70 -8.94
CA LEU A 24 -0.68 9.31 -7.72
C LEU A 24 0.66 10.01 -8.01
N LYS A 25 0.67 11.35 -7.97
CA LYS A 25 1.82 12.20 -8.36
C LYS A 25 3.10 11.79 -7.62
N ASN A 26 4.24 11.97 -8.29
CA ASN A 26 5.61 11.71 -7.81
C ASN A 26 5.87 10.27 -7.34
N ARG A 27 5.08 9.32 -7.86
CA ARG A 27 5.19 7.88 -7.57
C ARG A 27 5.04 7.09 -8.85
N ILE A 28 5.75 5.98 -8.93
CA ILE A 28 5.52 4.96 -9.96
C ILE A 28 4.28 4.17 -9.54
N ASN A 29 3.25 4.13 -10.39
CA ASN A 29 1.97 3.48 -10.10
C ASN A 29 1.87 2.16 -10.85
N ILE A 30 1.77 1.05 -10.12
CA ILE A 30 1.59 -0.31 -10.66
C ILE A 30 0.20 -0.81 -10.28
N VAL A 31 -0.58 -1.21 -11.29
CA VAL A 31 -1.92 -1.78 -11.10
C VAL A 31 -1.85 -3.30 -11.27
N LEU A 32 -2.44 -4.03 -10.32
CA LEU A 32 -2.56 -5.48 -10.38
C LEU A 32 -3.93 -5.88 -10.95
N SER A 33 -3.92 -6.61 -12.05
CA SER A 33 -5.14 -7.17 -12.65
C SER A 33 -4.88 -8.37 -13.54
N LYS A 34 -5.63 -9.45 -13.31
CA LYS A 34 -5.66 -10.60 -14.22
C LYS A 34 -6.43 -10.32 -15.51
N GLU A 35 -7.46 -9.47 -15.42
CA GLU A 35 -8.44 -9.20 -16.48
C GLU A 35 -8.00 -8.13 -17.48
N LEU A 36 -7.33 -7.07 -17.02
CA LEU A 36 -6.88 -5.99 -17.89
C LEU A 36 -5.84 -6.50 -18.89
N LYS A 37 -5.97 -6.12 -20.15
CA LYS A 37 -5.01 -6.47 -21.21
C LYS A 37 -3.92 -5.43 -21.36
N ASP A 38 -4.25 -4.17 -21.10
CA ASP A 38 -3.39 -3.01 -21.27
C ASP A 38 -3.28 -2.22 -19.98
N VAL A 39 -2.18 -1.46 -19.84
CA VAL A 39 -1.97 -0.54 -18.73
C VAL A 39 -3.14 0.45 -18.68
N PRO A 40 -3.87 0.56 -17.56
CA PRO A 40 -4.99 1.49 -17.48
C PRO A 40 -4.49 2.93 -17.59
N GLU A 41 -5.31 3.80 -18.19
CA GLU A 41 -4.93 5.18 -18.48
C GLU A 41 -4.34 5.90 -17.25
N GLY A 42 -3.16 6.48 -17.43
CA GLY A 42 -2.41 7.19 -16.38
C GLY A 42 -1.54 6.31 -15.48
N ALA A 43 -1.77 5.00 -15.40
CA ALA A 43 -0.85 4.11 -14.69
C ALA A 43 0.47 3.94 -15.44
N HIS A 44 1.53 3.55 -14.74
CA HIS A 44 2.84 3.36 -15.36
C HIS A 44 3.03 1.90 -15.79
N TYR A 45 2.53 0.95 -14.99
CA TYR A 45 2.68 -0.49 -15.24
C TYR A 45 1.41 -1.26 -14.86
N LEU A 46 1.23 -2.40 -15.53
CA LEU A 46 0.23 -3.42 -15.23
C LEU A 46 0.98 -4.73 -14.96
N ALA A 47 0.60 -5.43 -13.90
CA ALA A 47 1.09 -6.77 -13.58
C ALA A 47 -0.08 -7.71 -13.25
N LYS A 48 0.09 -9.01 -13.47
CA LYS A 48 -0.93 -10.04 -13.22
C LYS A 48 -0.94 -10.54 -11.79
N SER A 49 0.13 -10.33 -11.03
CA SER A 49 0.27 -10.70 -9.62
C SER A 49 1.19 -9.73 -8.87
N LEU A 50 1.20 -9.82 -7.54
CA LEU A 50 2.17 -9.09 -6.73
C LEU A 50 3.60 -9.56 -7.02
N GLU A 51 3.80 -10.87 -7.20
CA GLU A 51 5.10 -11.44 -7.57
C GLU A 51 5.66 -10.81 -8.85
N GLU A 52 4.87 -10.76 -9.93
CA GLU A 52 5.30 -10.18 -11.20
C GLU A 52 5.66 -8.69 -11.05
N ALA A 53 4.91 -7.95 -10.23
CA ALA A 53 5.22 -6.56 -9.94
C ALA A 53 6.55 -6.44 -9.19
N LEU A 54 6.81 -7.27 -8.18
CA LEU A 54 8.06 -7.27 -7.43
C LEU A 54 9.25 -7.69 -8.31
N ASP A 55 9.10 -8.72 -9.13
CA ASP A 55 10.13 -9.15 -10.10
C ASP A 55 10.49 -8.03 -11.08
N HIS A 56 9.49 -7.29 -11.55
CA HIS A 56 9.72 -6.14 -12.42
C HIS A 56 10.56 -5.05 -11.72
N LEU A 57 10.31 -4.82 -10.42
CA LEU A 57 11.07 -3.86 -9.62
C LEU A 57 12.52 -4.31 -9.37
N GLU A 58 12.80 -5.61 -9.45
CA GLU A 58 14.14 -6.16 -9.30
C GLU A 58 15.03 -5.99 -10.55
N THR A 59 14.46 -5.56 -11.69
CA THR A 59 15.24 -5.29 -12.91
C THR A 59 16.28 -4.17 -12.70
N PRO A 60 17.44 -4.20 -13.41
CA PRO A 60 18.49 -3.18 -13.25
C PRO A 60 18.00 -1.75 -13.50
N GLU A 61 17.03 -1.57 -14.39
CA GLU A 61 16.41 -0.28 -14.66
C GLU A 61 15.62 0.23 -13.45
N MET A 62 14.75 -0.62 -12.89
CA MET A 62 13.89 -0.23 -11.79
C MET A 62 14.65 -0.03 -10.48
N LYS A 63 15.66 -0.85 -10.19
CA LYS A 63 16.54 -0.66 -9.02
C LYS A 63 17.22 0.71 -8.95
N ARG A 64 17.50 1.33 -10.12
CA ARG A 64 18.06 2.69 -10.19
C ARG A 64 17.02 3.79 -9.99
N LYS A 65 15.75 3.50 -10.24
CA LYS A 65 14.63 4.47 -10.15
C LYS A 65 13.86 4.39 -8.84
N VAL A 66 13.89 3.26 -8.14
CA VAL A 66 12.99 2.97 -7.02
C VAL A 66 13.67 3.17 -5.67
N ASP A 67 12.96 3.83 -4.76
CA ASP A 67 13.32 3.97 -3.34
C ASP A 67 12.54 2.96 -2.48
N LYS A 68 11.31 3.29 -2.05
CA LYS A 68 10.44 2.39 -1.29
C LYS A 68 9.29 1.83 -2.13
N VAL A 69 8.85 0.61 -1.79
CA VAL A 69 7.66 -0.03 -2.36
C VAL A 69 6.53 0.03 -1.34
N TRP A 70 5.39 0.56 -1.75
CA TRP A 70 4.20 0.72 -0.93
C TRP A 70 3.05 -0.08 -1.49
N ILE A 71 2.52 -1.01 -0.69
CA ILE A 71 1.27 -1.70 -0.99
C ILE A 71 0.13 -0.82 -0.50
N VAL A 72 -0.71 -0.32 -1.41
CA VAL A 72 -1.81 0.60 -1.06
C VAL A 72 -3.19 -0.03 -1.26
N GLY A 73 -3.24 -1.38 -1.25
CA GLY A 73 -4.45 -2.19 -1.18
C GLY A 73 -4.89 -2.80 -2.51
N GLY A 74 -6.01 -3.52 -2.56
CA GLY A 74 -6.97 -3.76 -1.47
C GLY A 74 -6.72 -5.03 -0.66
N SER A 75 -7.77 -5.52 0.00
CA SER A 75 -7.77 -6.63 0.96
C SER A 75 -6.91 -7.84 0.56
N SER A 76 -7.10 -8.38 -0.65
CA SER A 76 -6.36 -9.57 -1.10
C SER A 76 -4.86 -9.32 -1.25
N ILE A 77 -4.47 -8.12 -1.68
CA ILE A 77 -3.06 -7.74 -1.90
C ILE A 77 -2.39 -7.45 -0.57
N TYR A 78 -3.10 -6.84 0.39
CA TYR A 78 -2.60 -6.72 1.75
C TYR A 78 -2.31 -8.09 2.37
N LYS A 79 -3.26 -9.03 2.25
CA LYS A 79 -3.09 -10.39 2.75
C LYS A 79 -1.86 -11.08 2.13
N GLU A 80 -1.75 -11.05 0.80
CA GLU A 80 -0.62 -11.65 0.08
C GLU A 80 0.72 -11.01 0.49
N ALA A 81 0.78 -9.69 0.63
CA ALA A 81 1.98 -8.98 1.05
C ALA A 81 2.41 -9.32 2.49
N MET A 82 1.45 -9.40 3.41
CA MET A 82 1.69 -9.73 4.83
C MET A 82 2.17 -11.16 5.05
N GLU A 83 1.89 -12.07 4.11
CA GLU A 83 2.33 -13.47 4.15
C GLU A 83 3.77 -13.65 3.62
N ARG A 84 4.39 -12.61 3.03
CA ARG A 84 5.74 -12.72 2.47
C ARG A 84 6.81 -12.76 3.56
N PRO A 85 7.84 -13.62 3.43
CA PRO A 85 8.95 -13.74 4.37
C PRO A 85 10.01 -12.65 4.14
N ILE A 86 9.58 -11.39 4.09
CA ILE A 86 10.45 -10.22 3.93
C ILE A 86 10.17 -9.23 5.05
N HIS A 87 11.15 -8.39 5.38
CA HIS A 87 10.93 -7.32 6.32
C HIS A 87 9.99 -6.26 5.75
N HIS A 88 8.95 -5.93 6.49
CA HIS A 88 7.96 -4.93 6.09
C HIS A 88 7.25 -4.32 7.29
N GLN A 89 6.66 -3.15 7.05
CA GLN A 89 5.94 -2.37 8.04
C GLN A 89 4.51 -2.13 7.56
N LEU A 90 3.55 -2.17 8.49
CA LEU A 90 2.16 -1.83 8.24
C LEU A 90 1.89 -0.43 8.82
N PHE A 91 1.61 0.53 7.94
CA PHE A 91 1.19 1.87 8.33
C PHE A 91 -0.33 1.90 8.36
N VAL A 92 -0.89 1.88 9.57
CA VAL A 92 -2.33 1.69 9.80
C VAL A 92 -2.93 2.97 10.35
N THR A 93 -3.90 3.53 9.65
CA THR A 93 -4.77 4.58 10.21
C THR A 93 -5.94 3.90 10.91
N ARG A 94 -6.00 3.97 12.24
CA ARG A 94 -7.10 3.43 13.04
C ARG A 94 -8.22 4.46 13.09
N ILE A 95 -9.25 4.26 12.28
CA ILE A 95 -10.48 5.05 12.35
C ILE A 95 -11.26 4.62 13.59
N MET A 96 -11.57 5.55 14.49
CA MET A 96 -12.22 5.31 15.78
C MET A 96 -13.75 5.42 15.65
N HIS A 97 -14.30 4.84 14.58
CA HIS A 97 -15.72 4.81 14.28
C HIS A 97 -16.03 3.60 13.39
N ASP A 98 -17.24 3.04 13.54
CA ASP A 98 -17.71 1.94 12.72
C ASP A 98 -18.42 2.45 11.46
N PHE A 99 -18.07 1.89 10.30
CA PHE A 99 -18.73 2.17 9.03
C PHE A 99 -19.20 0.87 8.39
N GLU A 100 -20.37 0.89 7.76
CA GLU A 100 -20.80 -0.22 6.91
C GLU A 100 -19.74 -0.48 5.83
N SER A 101 -19.25 -1.71 5.78
CA SER A 101 -18.11 -2.10 4.95
C SER A 101 -18.36 -3.46 4.31
N ASP A 102 -17.97 -3.61 3.04
CA ASP A 102 -18.05 -4.86 2.28
C ASP A 102 -16.68 -5.53 2.05
N THR A 103 -15.61 -4.84 2.44
CA THR A 103 -14.21 -5.23 2.22
C THR A 103 -13.40 -4.92 3.46
N PHE A 104 -12.66 -5.90 3.98
CA PHE A 104 -11.97 -5.80 5.27
C PHE A 104 -10.46 -5.99 5.12
N PHE A 105 -9.68 -5.32 5.98
CA PHE A 105 -8.25 -5.55 6.11
C PHE A 105 -8.00 -6.89 6.84
N PRO A 106 -6.99 -7.70 6.45
CA PRO A 106 -6.65 -8.92 7.17
C PRO A 106 -6.25 -8.65 8.63
N GLU A 107 -6.47 -9.62 9.52
CA GLU A 107 -6.09 -9.49 10.93
C GLU A 107 -4.57 -9.34 11.10
N ILE A 108 -4.15 -8.43 11.99
CA ILE A 108 -2.74 -8.26 12.35
C ILE A 108 -2.42 -9.19 13.53
N ASP A 109 -1.78 -10.32 13.25
CA ASP A 109 -1.35 -11.28 14.26
C ASP A 109 -0.21 -10.70 15.12
N LEU A 110 -0.51 -10.33 16.37
CA LEU A 110 0.46 -9.73 17.29
C LEU A 110 1.58 -10.69 17.74
N LYS A 111 1.51 -11.98 17.37
CA LYS A 111 2.66 -12.90 17.50
C LYS A 111 3.67 -12.74 16.37
N LYS A 112 3.23 -12.21 15.22
CA LYS A 112 4.03 -11.96 14.02
C LYS A 112 4.35 -10.49 13.81
N TYR A 113 3.65 -9.58 14.49
CA TYR A 113 3.84 -8.15 14.37
C TYR A 113 3.95 -7.50 15.73
N ARG A 114 4.86 -6.53 15.84
CA ARG A 114 4.95 -5.64 17.00
C ARG A 114 4.49 -4.24 16.63
N LEU A 115 3.73 -3.61 17.52
CA LEU A 115 3.42 -2.18 17.41
C LEU A 115 4.65 -1.36 17.80
N LEU A 116 5.06 -0.42 16.95
CA LEU A 116 6.12 0.52 17.27
C LEU A 116 5.56 1.65 18.15
N PRO A 117 6.24 2.03 19.25
CA PRO A 117 5.76 3.08 20.16
C PRO A 117 5.78 4.47 19.52
N ASN A 118 6.66 4.69 18.54
CA ASN A 118 6.75 5.88 17.72
C ASN A 118 7.36 5.55 16.36
N TYR A 119 7.18 6.46 15.40
CA TYR A 119 7.85 6.44 14.11
C TYR A 119 8.12 7.88 13.70
N THR A 120 9.30 8.16 13.14
CA THR A 120 9.67 9.52 12.75
C THR A 120 8.63 10.12 11.81
N ASP A 121 8.26 11.39 12.04
CA ASP A 121 7.27 12.15 11.27
C ASP A 121 5.82 11.61 11.31
N ILE A 122 5.50 10.71 12.25
CA ILE A 122 4.14 10.25 12.49
C ILE A 122 3.67 10.73 13.87
N PRO A 123 2.58 11.52 13.96
CA PRO A 123 2.07 11.99 15.23
C PRO A 123 1.48 10.84 16.04
N VAL A 124 1.72 10.87 17.35
CA VAL A 124 1.24 9.84 18.30
C VAL A 124 -0.16 10.17 18.81
N ASP A 125 -0.54 11.45 18.79
CA ASP A 125 -1.82 11.92 19.31
C ASP A 125 -2.99 11.54 18.40
N ILE A 126 -4.19 11.53 18.97
CA ILE A 126 -5.44 11.38 18.21
C ILE A 126 -5.62 12.61 17.31
N GLN A 127 -5.98 12.35 16.07
CA GLN A 127 -6.36 13.33 15.07
C GLN A 127 -7.88 13.33 14.93
N GLU A 128 -8.46 14.44 14.47
CA GLU A 128 -9.89 14.54 14.22
C GLU A 128 -10.16 15.37 12.97
N GLU A 129 -10.95 14.81 12.05
CA GLU A 129 -11.44 15.52 10.86
C GLU A 129 -12.92 15.19 10.67
N ASN A 130 -13.74 16.22 10.43
CA ASN A 130 -15.20 16.07 10.25
C ASN A 130 -15.90 15.31 11.39
N GLY A 131 -15.42 15.47 12.63
CA GLY A 131 -15.95 14.77 13.81
C GLY A 131 -15.62 13.29 13.89
N ILE A 132 -14.71 12.79 13.03
CA ILE A 132 -14.23 11.41 13.03
C ILE A 132 -12.82 11.41 13.61
N GLN A 133 -12.65 10.72 14.73
CA GLN A 133 -11.34 10.55 15.36
C GLN A 133 -10.57 9.40 14.72
N TYR A 134 -9.26 9.57 14.59
CA TYR A 134 -8.36 8.52 14.13
C TYR A 134 -6.96 8.69 14.72
N LYS A 135 -6.16 7.62 14.69
CA LYS A 135 -4.75 7.67 15.07
C LYS A 135 -3.89 6.86 14.11
N PHE A 136 -2.61 7.16 14.06
CA PHE A 136 -1.66 6.42 13.25
C PHE A 136 -0.92 5.38 14.10
N GLU A 137 -0.83 4.16 13.59
CA GLU A 137 -0.07 3.07 14.17
C GLU A 137 0.89 2.52 13.12
N VAL A 138 2.12 2.20 13.53
CA VAL A 138 3.07 1.49 12.68
C VAL A 138 3.38 0.15 13.30
N TYR A 139 3.07 -0.92 12.59
CA TYR A 139 3.46 -2.27 12.96
C TYR A 139 4.67 -2.70 12.14
N GLU A 140 5.49 -3.55 12.73
CA GLU A 140 6.65 -4.14 12.07
C GLU A 140 6.59 -5.65 12.25
N ASN A 141 6.85 -6.41 11.18
CA ASN A 141 6.86 -7.86 11.27
C ASN A 141 8.09 -8.37 12.04
N ILE A 142 7.86 -9.40 12.85
CA ILE A 142 8.87 -10.14 13.61
C ILE A 142 9.29 -11.28 12.68
N ILE A 143 10.51 -11.20 12.15
CA ILE A 143 11.12 -12.25 11.31
C ILE A 143 11.95 -13.17 12.19
#